data_AF-A0A543IKG7-F1
#
_entry.id   AF-A0A543IKG7-F1
#
_cell.length_a   1.000
_cell.length_b   1.000
_cell.length_c   1.000
_cell.angle_alpha   90.00
_cell.angle_beta   90.00
_cell.angle_gamma   90.00
#
_symmetry.space_group_name_H-M   'P 1'
#
loop_
_entity.id
_entity.type
_entity.pdbx_description
1 polymer ?
#
loop_
_entity_poly.entity_id
_entity_poly.type
_entity_poly.pdbx_seq_one_letter_code
_entity_poly.pdbx_strand_id
1 'polypeptide(L)'
;MPVLVGVGRTDCGEYRIGLGVYALGRLDGDEADELSAHLRGCPPCRAELAELRGVAELLARSVPHAAPAAPGRKGPGAARRKGAGRRPRTGASLQGLSGACAYGSRGPGR
;
A
#
# COMPACT_ATOMS: atom_id res chain seq x y z
N MET A 1 -18.30 -16.93 -20.93
CA MET A 1 -19.13 -16.63 -19.74
C MET A 1 -18.70 -15.28 -19.19
N PRO A 2 -19.37 -14.17 -19.55
CA PRO A 2 -18.97 -12.85 -19.07
C PRO A 2 -19.40 -12.68 -17.61
N VAL A 3 -18.43 -12.40 -16.73
CA VAL A 3 -18.68 -11.99 -15.35
C VAL A 3 -19.28 -10.59 -15.36
N LEU A 4 -20.57 -10.51 -15.06
CA LEU A 4 -21.25 -9.24 -14.83
C LEU A 4 -20.72 -8.64 -13.53
N VAL A 5 -19.77 -7.71 -13.63
CA VAL A 5 -19.32 -6.86 -12.53
C VAL A 5 -20.51 -6.00 -12.11
N GLY A 6 -21.19 -6.43 -11.06
CA GLY A 6 -22.30 -5.73 -10.43
C GLY A 6 -21.82 -4.43 -9.79
N VAL A 7 -21.75 -3.38 -10.58
CA VAL A 7 -21.68 -2.01 -10.07
C VAL A 7 -23.05 -1.66 -9.50
N GLY A 8 -23.15 -1.66 -8.18
CA GLY A 8 -24.14 -0.87 -7.44
C GLY A 8 -25.23 -1.65 -6.71
N ARG A 9 -25.08 -1.72 -5.39
CA ARG A 9 -26.13 -1.27 -4.46
C ARG A 9 -25.50 -0.90 -3.09
N THR A 10 -24.83 0.27 -3.10
CA THR A 10 -24.56 1.19 -1.97
C THR A 10 -24.02 0.52 -0.68
N ASP A 11 -22.75 0.27 -0.41
CA ASP A 11 -21.53 1.08 -0.50
C ASP A 11 -20.32 0.13 -0.64
N CYS A 12 -20.36 -0.79 -1.61
CA CYS A 12 -19.24 -1.74 -1.79
C CYS A 12 -17.98 -1.05 -2.33
N GLY A 13 -18.05 0.21 -2.76
CA GLY A 13 -16.91 0.96 -3.28
C GLY A 13 -15.88 1.25 -2.20
N GLU A 14 -16.32 1.89 -1.12
CA GLU A 14 -15.47 2.27 0.01
C GLU A 14 -14.83 1.03 0.65
N TYR A 15 -15.65 0.01 0.93
CA TYR A 15 -15.15 -1.22 1.55
C TYR A 15 -14.17 -2.00 0.66
N ARG A 16 -14.33 -2.00 -0.66
CA ARG A 16 -13.42 -2.71 -1.58
C ARG A 16 -12.01 -2.15 -1.56
N ILE A 17 -11.85 -0.84 -1.39
CA ILE A 17 -10.55 -0.19 -1.28
C ILE A 17 -9.78 -0.73 -0.06
N GLY A 18 -10.48 -0.99 1.05
CA GLY A 18 -9.90 -1.52 2.29
C GLY A 18 -9.55 -3.02 2.26
N LEU A 19 -10.09 -3.82 1.33
CA LEU A 19 -9.94 -5.28 1.35
C LEU A 19 -8.48 -5.76 1.30
N GLY A 20 -7.62 -5.08 0.54
CA GLY A 20 -6.21 -5.45 0.43
C GLY A 20 -5.45 -5.23 1.75
N VAL A 21 -5.69 -4.10 2.41
CA VAL A 21 -5.06 -3.75 3.69
C VAL A 21 -5.59 -4.65 4.80
N TYR A 22 -6.89 -4.96 4.76
CA TYR A 22 -7.53 -5.92 5.66
C TYR A 22 -6.98 -7.34 5.48
N ALA A 23 -6.75 -7.79 4.24
CA ALA A 23 -6.14 -9.09 3.96
C ALA A 23 -4.70 -9.22 4.52
N LEU A 24 -3.97 -8.11 4.56
CA LEU A 24 -2.63 -8.03 5.16
C LEU A 24 -2.65 -7.85 6.69
N GLY A 25 -3.83 -7.69 7.30
CA GLY A 25 -3.99 -7.44 8.73
C GLY A 25 -3.43 -6.09 9.18
N ARG A 26 -3.54 -5.06 8.33
CA ARG A 26 -2.94 -3.73 8.55
C ARG A 26 -3.95 -2.59 8.61
N LEU A 27 -5.24 -2.91 8.58
CA LEU A 27 -6.30 -1.91 8.68
C LEU A 27 -6.47 -1.52 10.14
N ASP A 28 -6.79 -0.25 10.42
CA ASP A 28 -7.03 0.22 11.78
C ASP A 28 -8.25 -0.48 12.39
N GLY A 29 -8.31 -0.58 13.72
CA GLY A 29 -9.30 -1.42 14.42
C GLY A 29 -10.75 -1.06 14.09
N ASP A 30 -11.09 0.23 14.16
CA ASP A 30 -12.46 0.71 13.88
C ASP A 30 -12.85 0.45 12.41
N GLU A 31 -11.94 0.73 11.46
CA GLU A 31 -12.14 0.46 10.03
C GLU A 31 -12.26 -1.05 9.73
N ALA A 32 -11.50 -1.88 10.43
CA ALA A 32 -11.56 -3.33 10.32
C ALA A 32 -12.89 -3.89 10.83
N ASP A 33 -13.44 -3.34 11.91
CA ASP A 33 -14.74 -3.73 12.45
C ASP A 33 -15.88 -3.34 11.52
N GLU A 34 -15.85 -2.13 10.96
CA GLU A 34 -16.81 -1.66 9.96
C GLU A 34 -16.78 -2.54 8.70
N LEU A 35 -15.59 -2.79 8.16
CA LEU A 35 -15.42 -3.67 7.00
C LEU A 35 -15.88 -5.10 7.31
N SER A 36 -15.57 -5.62 8.50
CA SER A 36 -16.05 -6.93 8.95
C SER A 36 -17.58 -6.99 9.02
N ALA A 37 -18.23 -5.91 9.43
CA ALA A 37 -19.68 -5.80 9.43
C ALA A 37 -20.26 -5.88 8.02
N HIS A 38 -19.67 -5.16 7.07
CA HIS A 38 -20.06 -5.24 5.68
C HIS A 38 -19.89 -6.65 5.11
N LEU A 39 -18.75 -7.31 5.39
CA LEU A 39 -18.44 -8.64 4.90
C LEU A 39 -19.44 -9.70 5.37
N ARG A 40 -20.13 -9.52 6.51
CA ARG A 40 -21.22 -10.43 6.92
C ARG A 40 -22.40 -10.40 5.94
N GLY A 41 -22.73 -9.22 5.40
CA GLY A 41 -23.86 -9.02 4.49
C GLY A 41 -23.53 -9.13 3.00
N CYS A 42 -22.24 -9.11 2.61
CA CYS A 42 -21.85 -8.93 1.22
C CYS A 42 -21.05 -10.11 0.63
N PRO A 43 -21.72 -11.09 -0.02
CA PRO A 43 -21.05 -12.19 -0.73
C PRO A 43 -19.97 -11.77 -1.75
N PRO A 44 -20.15 -10.73 -2.60
CA PRO A 44 -19.14 -10.38 -3.58
C PRO A 44 -17.84 -9.86 -2.95
N CYS A 45 -17.94 -9.02 -1.90
CA CYS A 45 -16.74 -8.54 -1.19
C CYS A 45 -16.02 -9.66 -0.43
N ARG A 46 -16.75 -10.68 0.06
CA ARG A 46 -16.12 -11.88 0.63
C ARG A 46 -15.35 -12.70 -0.41
N ALA A 47 -15.90 -12.84 -1.61
CA ALA A 47 -15.22 -13.53 -2.70
C ALA A 47 -13.92 -12.79 -3.08
N GLU A 48 -13.99 -11.47 -3.24
CA GLU A 48 -12.80 -10.65 -3.51
C GLU A 48 -11.75 -10.74 -2.40
N LEU A 49 -12.17 -10.72 -1.13
CA LEU A 49 -11.26 -10.93 0.00
C LEU A 49 -10.56 -12.29 -0.04
N ALA A 50 -11.26 -13.35 -0.45
CA ALA A 50 -10.68 -14.68 -0.54
C ALA A 50 -9.54 -14.74 -1.57
N GLU A 51 -9.73 -14.11 -2.73
CA GLU A 51 -8.69 -13.97 -3.77
C GLU A 51 -7.47 -13.21 -3.23
N LEU A 52 -7.72 -12.07 -2.56
CA LEU A 52 -6.65 -11.25 -1.99
C LEU A 52 -5.88 -11.97 -0.87
N ARG A 53 -6.54 -12.79 -0.06
CA ARG A 53 -5.89 -13.62 0.96
C ARG A 53 -4.93 -14.64 0.37
N GLY A 54 -5.29 -15.26 -0.77
CA GLY A 54 -4.39 -16.14 -1.49
C GLY A 54 -3.10 -15.43 -1.94
N VAL A 55 -3.22 -14.20 -2.44
CA VAL A 55 -2.06 -13.37 -2.79
C VAL A 55 -1.24 -12.99 -1.55
N ALA A 56 -1.90 -12.58 -0.45
CA ALA A 56 -1.24 -12.21 0.80
C ALA A 56 -0.42 -13.38 1.38
N GLU A 57 -0.95 -14.61 1.30
CA GLU A 57 -0.24 -15.80 1.73
C GLU A 57 1.02 -16.06 0.88
N LEU A 58 0.93 -15.92 -0.44
CA LEU A 58 2.08 -16.05 -1.33
C LEU A 58 3.16 -15.00 -0.99
N LEU A 59 2.75 -13.76 -0.71
CA LEU A 59 3.66 -12.70 -0.28
C LEU A 59 4.32 -13.02 1.07
N ALA A 60 3.58 -13.56 2.02
CA ALA A 60 4.14 -13.96 3.33
C ALA A 60 5.26 -15.01 3.19
N ARG A 61 5.18 -15.88 2.17
CA ARG A 61 6.19 -16.92 1.88
C ARG A 61 7.41 -16.38 1.13
N SER A 62 7.30 -15.25 0.44
CA SER A 62 8.40 -14.70 -0.38
C SER A 62 9.38 -13.83 0.40
N VAL A 63 8.97 -13.35 1.58
CA VAL A 63 9.84 -12.58 2.47
C VAL A 63 10.64 -13.55 3.34
N PRO A 64 11.99 -13.44 3.38
CA PRO A 64 12.78 -14.17 4.35
C PRO A 64 12.24 -13.91 5.75
N HIS A 65 11.91 -14.97 6.50
CA HIS A 65 11.32 -14.83 7.82
C HIS A 65 12.33 -14.14 8.74
N ALA A 66 12.17 -12.82 8.95
CA ALA A 66 12.96 -12.10 9.93
C ALA A 66 12.52 -12.61 11.30
N ALA A 67 13.46 -13.14 12.08
CA ALA A 67 13.21 -13.52 13.46
C ALA A 67 12.49 -12.38 14.20
N PRO A 68 11.51 -12.68 15.07
CA PRO A 68 10.75 -11.65 15.76
C PRO A 68 11.72 -10.72 16.49
N ALA A 69 11.62 -9.42 16.21
CA ALA A 69 12.38 -8.41 16.92
C ALA A 69 11.96 -8.45 18.39
N ALA A 70 12.89 -8.81 19.27
CA ALA A 70 12.68 -8.70 20.71
C ALA A 70 12.13 -7.31 21.07
N PRO A 71 11.18 -7.21 22.03
CA PRO A 71 10.57 -5.93 22.39
C PRO A 71 11.66 -4.91 22.76
N GLY A 72 11.72 -3.80 22.02
CA GLY A 72 12.71 -2.73 22.20
C GLY A 72 13.74 -2.54 21.08
N ARG A 73 13.70 -3.34 20.00
CA ARG A 73 14.56 -3.09 18.82
C ARG A 73 13.80 -2.21 17.81
N LYS A 74 14.32 -1.00 17.52
CA LYS A 74 13.95 -0.26 16.30
C LYS A 74 14.14 -1.24 15.13
N GLY A 75 13.11 -1.37 14.28
CA GLY A 75 13.10 -2.30 13.14
C GLY A 75 14.39 -2.19 12.31
N PRO A 76 14.75 -3.21 11.51
CA PRO A 76 16.04 -3.25 10.83
C PRO A 76 16.21 -1.95 10.05
N GLY A 77 17.03 -1.04 10.60
CA GLY A 77 17.31 0.23 9.98
C GLY A 77 17.82 -0.11 8.59
N ALA A 78 17.14 0.44 7.57
CA ALA A 78 17.44 0.19 6.17
C ALA A 78 18.96 0.06 6.02
N ALA A 79 19.43 -1.18 5.81
CA ALA A 79 20.85 -1.45 5.76
C ALA A 79 21.40 -0.50 4.72
N ARG A 80 22.18 0.48 5.18
CA ARG A 80 22.76 1.50 4.31
C ARG A 80 23.75 0.76 3.44
N ARG A 81 23.27 0.24 2.31
CA ARG A 81 24.12 -0.23 1.24
C ARG A 81 25.15 0.87 1.02
N LYS A 82 26.43 0.56 1.19
CA LYS A 82 27.52 1.45 0.80
C LYS A 82 27.31 1.70 -0.68
N GLY A 83 26.73 2.84 -1.04
CA GLY A 83 26.65 3.24 -2.43
C GLY A 83 28.07 3.27 -2.96
N ALA A 84 28.33 2.59 -4.07
CA ALA A 84 29.53 2.84 -4.86
C ALA A 84 29.48 4.35 -5.19
N GLY A 85 30.37 5.13 -4.57
CA GLY A 85 30.27 6.59 -4.56
C GLY A 85 30.04 7.13 -5.97
N ARG A 86 28.97 7.92 -6.17
CA ARG A 86 28.91 8.76 -7.35
C ARG A 86 30.04 9.77 -7.20
N ARG A 87 31.11 9.59 -7.98
CA ARG A 87 32.10 10.65 -8.21
C ARG A 87 31.34 11.94 -8.55
N PRO A 88 31.69 13.09 -7.96
CA PRO A 88 31.12 14.36 -8.36
C PRO A 88 31.40 14.54 -9.86
N ARG A 89 30.34 14.74 -10.65
CA ARG A 89 30.46 15.10 -12.06
C ARG A 89 30.84 16.58 -12.11
N THR A 90 32.10 16.88 -11.86
CA THR A 90 32.69 18.21 -12.16
C THR A 90 32.80 18.32 -13.68
N GLY A 91 31.68 18.63 -14.32
CA GLY A 91 31.60 18.70 -15.78
C GLY A 91 30.25 19.14 -16.34
N ALA A 92 29.31 19.62 -15.52
CA ALA A 92 28.11 20.27 -16.03
C ALA A 92 28.41 21.75 -16.29
N SER A 93 28.78 22.03 -17.55
CA SER A 93 28.76 23.38 -18.12
C SER A 93 27.39 24.02 -17.88
N LEU A 94 27.36 25.27 -17.42
CA LEU A 94 26.16 26.09 -17.19
C LEU A 94 25.59 26.60 -18.53
N GLN A 95 25.16 25.70 -19.41
CA GLN A 95 24.24 26.07 -20.48
C GLN A 95 22.83 25.64 -20.08
N GLY A 96 21.99 26.65 -19.88
CA GLY A 96 20.74 26.61 -19.15
C GLY A 96 19.74 25.55 -19.62
N LEU A 97 19.16 24.88 -18.63
CA LEU A 97 17.97 24.04 -18.79
C LEU A 97 16.86 24.75 -18.00
N SER A 98 15.99 25.48 -18.69
CA SER A 98 14.77 26.05 -18.10
C SER A 98 13.77 24.92 -17.80
N GLY A 99 13.99 24.20 -16.70
CA GLY A 99 13.07 23.18 -16.21
C GLY A 99 12.04 23.77 -15.25
N ALA A 100 10.95 24.32 -15.79
CA ALA A 100 9.79 24.69 -14.99
C ALA A 100 8.89 23.46 -14.77
N CYS A 101 9.10 22.75 -13.66
CA CYS A 101 8.09 21.84 -13.10
C CYS A 101 7.40 22.54 -11.94
N ALA A 102 6.39 23.37 -12.22
CA ALA A 102 5.48 23.86 -11.20
C ALA A 102 4.35 22.83 -11.01
N TYR A 103 4.52 21.88 -10.09
CA TYR A 103 3.38 21.15 -9.52
C TYR A 103 2.92 21.93 -8.28
N GLY A 104 1.74 22.55 -8.41
CA GLY A 104 1.14 23.39 -7.38
C GLY A 104 0.75 22.59 -6.15
N SER A 105 1.29 22.97 -5.00
CA SER A 105 0.76 22.61 -3.68
C SER A 105 -0.22 23.70 -3.25
N ARG A 106 -1.51 23.37 -3.34
CA ARG A 106 -2.58 24.13 -2.68
C ARG A 106 -2.54 23.76 -1.19
N GLY A 107 -1.95 24.63 -0.37
CA GLY A 107 -1.96 24.58 1.10
C GLY A 107 -3.10 25.42 1.72
N PRO A 108 -3.34 25.34 3.05
CA PRO A 108 -4.69 25.20 3.62
C PRO A 108 -5.41 26.50 4.00
N GLY A 109 -6.73 26.34 4.17
CA GLY A 109 -7.70 27.35 4.58
C GLY A 109 -7.56 27.84 6.02
N ARG A 110 -8.28 28.94 6.26
CA ARG A 110 -8.35 29.72 7.49
C ARG A 110 -9.59 29.33 8.30
#